data_AF-A0A814NLV0-F1
#
_entry.id   AF-A0A814NLV0-F1
#
_cell.length_a   1.000
_cell.length_b   1.000
_cell.length_c   1.000
_cell.angle_alpha   90.00
_cell.angle_beta   90.00
_cell.angle_gamma   90.00
#
_symmetry.space_group_name_H-M   'P 1'
#
loop_
_entity.id
_entity.type
_entity.pdbx_description
1 polymer ?
#
loop_
_entity_poly.entity_id
_entity_poly.type
_entity_poly.pdbx_seq_one_letter_code
_entity_poly.pdbx_strand_id
1 'polypeptide(L)'
;MKYSYFKLHDLLISMDIPFVYQVCVAGCKGMLSIDPQSIINDNYIKVRKSMMKFDSNDWTLEIVDHSQLNETKSLQEGQCFIPYQTMDRKSFKVMKGEVLVTKNPCLYPDDIHRLEAVDIPTFRSCIHDCIVFSILGSRPYSNEIAGSDLDGDRY
;
A
#
# COMPACT_ATOMS: atom_id res chain seq x y z
N MET A 1 -27.86 11.36 6.14
CA MET A 1 -28.65 10.18 5.75
C MET A 1 -28.05 8.97 6.46
N LYS A 2 -28.87 8.14 7.11
CA LYS A 2 -28.46 6.91 7.78
C LYS A 2 -28.26 5.82 6.73
N TYR A 3 -27.19 5.05 6.81
CA TYR A 3 -26.90 3.97 5.86
C TYR A 3 -26.67 2.64 6.59
N SER A 4 -27.12 1.57 5.94
CA SER A 4 -27.24 0.21 6.48
C SER A 4 -25.88 -0.44 6.72
N TYR A 5 -25.77 -1.12 7.86
CA TYR A 5 -24.56 -1.74 8.38
C TYR A 5 -24.24 -3.07 7.67
N PHE A 6 -23.00 -3.24 7.21
CA PHE A 6 -22.37 -4.55 7.14
C PHE A 6 -21.52 -4.71 8.41
N LYS A 7 -21.80 -5.76 9.20
CA LYS A 7 -20.99 -6.11 10.38
C LYS A 7 -19.62 -6.63 9.92
N LEU A 8 -18.71 -5.69 9.68
CA LEU A 8 -17.27 -5.97 9.61
C LEU A 8 -16.72 -6.50 10.94
N HIS A 9 -17.47 -6.29 12.04
CA HIS A 9 -17.10 -6.66 13.40
C HIS A 9 -16.83 -8.16 13.59
N ASP A 10 -17.50 -9.04 12.83
CA ASP A 10 -17.32 -10.49 12.97
C ASP A 10 -16.10 -11.02 12.18
N LEU A 11 -15.57 -10.22 11.24
CA LEU A 11 -14.28 -10.47 10.58
C LEU A 11 -13.09 -9.86 11.34
N LEU A 12 -13.38 -8.94 12.28
CA LEU A 12 -12.40 -8.06 12.93
C LEU A 12 -11.72 -8.65 14.19
N ILE A 13 -12.09 -9.86 14.63
CA ILE A 13 -11.56 -10.47 15.87
C ILE A 13 -10.45 -11.51 15.61
N SER A 14 -10.18 -11.89 14.37
CA SER A 14 -8.96 -12.65 14.03
C SER A 14 -7.83 -11.70 13.62
N MET A 15 -6.69 -11.80 14.29
CA MET A 15 -5.50 -10.95 14.17
C MET A 15 -4.77 -11.00 12.80
N ASP A 16 -5.44 -10.70 11.69
CA ASP A 16 -4.85 -10.71 10.34
C ASP A 16 -5.62 -9.81 9.35
N ILE A 17 -5.95 -8.57 9.76
CA ILE A 17 -6.85 -7.73 8.96
C ILE A 17 -6.05 -6.76 8.10
N PRO A 18 -6.31 -6.71 6.79
CA PRO A 18 -5.69 -5.74 5.91
C PRO A 18 -6.17 -4.32 6.23
N PHE A 19 -5.23 -3.38 6.32
CA PHE A 19 -5.56 -1.99 6.66
C PHE A 19 -6.08 -1.20 5.46
N VAL A 20 -5.84 -1.66 4.23
CA VAL A 20 -6.25 -1.00 3.00
C VAL A 20 -6.90 -2.01 2.03
N TYR A 21 -8.05 -1.62 1.48
CA TYR A 21 -8.82 -2.40 0.50
C TYR A 21 -8.93 -1.61 -0.80
N GLN A 22 -8.69 -2.24 -1.94
CA GLN A 22 -9.11 -1.68 -3.22
C GLN A 22 -10.60 -1.98 -3.40
N VAL A 23 -11.42 -0.94 -3.48
CA VAL A 23 -12.88 -1.07 -3.51
C VAL A 23 -13.50 -0.45 -4.76
N CYS A 24 -14.60 -1.04 -5.19
CA CYS A 24 -15.56 -0.46 -6.12
C CYS A 24 -16.92 -0.37 -5.41
N VAL A 25 -17.53 0.82 -5.35
CA VAL A 25 -18.85 1.02 -4.76
C VAL A 25 -19.52 2.25 -5.38
N ALA A 26 -20.77 2.16 -5.82
CA ALA A 26 -21.55 3.29 -6.35
C ALA A 26 -20.79 4.12 -7.41
N GLY A 27 -20.07 3.44 -8.30
CA GLY A 27 -19.26 4.07 -9.36
C GLY A 27 -18.01 4.80 -8.85
N CYS A 28 -17.67 4.61 -7.57
CA CYS A 28 -16.44 5.09 -6.96
C CYS A 28 -15.39 3.98 -6.95
N LYS A 29 -14.17 4.28 -7.40
CA LYS A 29 -13.01 3.39 -7.37
C LYS A 29 -11.88 4.04 -6.57
N GLY A 30 -11.32 3.31 -5.63
CA GLY A 30 -10.12 3.73 -4.91
C GLY A 30 -9.77 2.83 -3.74
N MET A 31 -8.84 3.30 -2.92
CA MET A 31 -8.37 2.58 -1.74
C MET A 31 -9.15 3.04 -0.51
N LEU A 32 -9.66 2.10 0.28
CA LEU A 32 -10.32 2.32 1.56
C LEU A 32 -9.39 1.87 2.68
N SER A 33 -8.97 2.79 3.54
CA SER A 33 -8.23 2.45 4.76
C SER A 33 -9.16 2.40 5.97
N ILE A 34 -9.03 1.39 6.83
CA ILE A 34 -9.79 1.31 8.09
C ILE A 34 -9.08 2.18 9.14
N ASP A 35 -9.82 3.11 9.76
CA ASP A 35 -9.38 3.86 10.94
C ASP A 35 -9.83 3.11 12.23
N PRO A 36 -8.90 2.53 13.01
CA PRO A 36 -9.24 1.80 14.24
C PRO A 36 -9.94 2.65 15.30
N GLN A 37 -9.73 3.97 15.31
CA GLN A 37 -10.36 4.87 16.28
C GLN A 37 -11.82 5.21 15.89
N SER A 38 -12.14 5.14 14.59
CA SER A 38 -13.50 5.38 14.08
C SER A 38 -14.44 4.19 14.29
N ILE A 39 -13.92 2.97 14.48
CA ILE A 39 -14.70 1.74 14.74
C ILE A 39 -15.57 1.86 16.00
N ILE A 40 -15.18 2.71 16.94
CA ILE A 40 -15.84 2.86 18.24
C ILE A 40 -17.12 3.72 18.15
N ASN A 41 -17.24 4.60 17.14
CA ASN A 41 -18.27 5.63 17.14
C ASN A 41 -19.22 5.62 15.92
N ASP A 42 -18.79 5.25 14.70
CA ASP A 42 -19.69 5.11 13.54
C ASP A 42 -18.99 4.42 12.33
N ASN A 43 -19.72 3.55 11.62
CA ASN A 43 -19.24 2.82 10.44
C ASN A 43 -19.63 3.53 9.13
N TYR A 44 -18.91 4.59 8.74
CA TYR A 44 -19.15 5.29 7.47
C TYR A 44 -17.95 5.21 6.52
N ILE A 45 -18.23 5.09 5.22
CA ILE A 45 -17.22 5.17 4.15
C ILE A 45 -17.15 6.62 3.68
N LYS A 46 -15.97 7.25 3.83
CA LYS A 46 -15.72 8.60 3.32
C LYS A 46 -15.11 8.54 1.93
N VAL A 47 -15.88 8.93 0.91
CA VAL A 47 -15.44 8.96 -0.48
C VAL A 47 -14.98 10.38 -0.86
N ARG A 48 -13.84 10.50 -1.55
CA ARG A 48 -13.35 11.77 -2.12
C ARG A 48 -13.91 11.97 -3.52
N LYS A 49 -14.13 13.23 -3.93
CA LYS A 49 -14.65 13.56 -5.29
C LYS A 49 -13.85 12.90 -6.43
N SER A 50 -12.54 12.74 -6.27
CA SER A 50 -11.65 12.09 -7.25
C SER A 50 -11.86 10.58 -7.40
N MET A 51 -12.49 9.93 -6.42
CA MET A 51 -12.79 8.49 -6.45
C MET A 51 -14.02 8.21 -7.32
N MET A 52 -14.91 9.18 -7.52
CA MET A 52 -16.09 9.02 -8.38
C MET A 52 -15.64 8.92 -9.85
N LYS A 53 -15.92 7.78 -10.49
CA LYS A 53 -15.59 7.54 -11.90
C LYS A 53 -16.82 7.65 -12.78
N PHE A 54 -17.98 7.28 -12.26
CA PHE A 54 -19.29 7.44 -12.91
C PHE A 54 -20.38 7.47 -11.84
N ASP A 55 -21.53 8.06 -12.16
CA ASP A 55 -22.68 8.07 -11.25
C ASP A 55 -23.36 6.70 -11.26
N SER A 56 -23.54 6.10 -10.08
CA SER A 56 -24.29 4.86 -9.89
C SER A 56 -25.02 4.86 -8.56
N ASN A 57 -26.20 4.26 -8.54
CA ASN A 57 -27.00 4.07 -7.33
C ASN A 57 -26.75 2.70 -6.67
N ASP A 58 -25.85 1.88 -7.23
CA ASP A 58 -25.51 0.57 -6.69
C ASP A 58 -24.45 0.68 -5.59
N TRP A 59 -24.88 0.58 -4.34
CA TRP A 59 -24.01 0.68 -3.16
C TRP A 59 -23.42 -0.67 -2.72
N THR A 60 -23.44 -1.67 -3.58
CA THR A 60 -22.74 -2.93 -3.34
C THR A 60 -21.24 -2.66 -3.20
N LEU A 61 -20.66 -3.03 -2.06
CA LEU A 61 -19.22 -2.89 -1.82
C LEU A 61 -18.50 -4.11 -2.41
N GLU A 62 -17.79 -3.90 -3.51
CA GLU A 62 -16.91 -4.90 -4.09
C GLU A 62 -15.49 -4.69 -3.60
N ILE A 63 -14.91 -5.70 -2.96
CA ILE A 63 -13.49 -5.73 -2.61
C ILE A 63 -12.76 -6.41 -3.77
N VAL A 64 -11.95 -5.63 -4.48
CA VAL A 64 -11.18 -6.08 -5.63
C VAL A 64 -9.84 -6.67 -5.20
N ASP A 65 -9.23 -6.07 -4.17
CA ASP A 65 -7.94 -6.48 -3.62
C ASP A 65 -7.76 -5.95 -2.19
N HIS A 66 -6.81 -6.49 -1.41
CA HIS A 66 -6.55 -6.06 -0.03
C HIS A 66 -5.08 -6.21 0.39
N SER A 67 -4.58 -5.28 1.20
CA SER A 67 -3.19 -5.29 1.69
C SER A 67 -3.04 -6.14 2.96
N GLN A 68 -2.56 -7.38 2.88
CA GLN A 68 -2.33 -8.19 4.09
C GLN A 68 -1.26 -7.57 5.00
N LEU A 69 -1.55 -7.45 6.30
CA LEU A 69 -0.81 -6.63 7.27
C LEU A 69 0.19 -7.42 8.12
N ASN A 70 0.71 -8.54 7.64
CA ASN A 70 1.37 -9.45 8.57
C ASN A 70 2.79 -8.99 8.98
N GLU A 71 3.23 -7.81 8.51
CA GLU A 71 4.63 -7.37 8.57
C GLU A 71 4.79 -5.85 8.75
N THR A 72 3.83 -5.23 9.43
CA THR A 72 3.91 -3.81 9.78
C THR A 72 5.10 -3.60 10.74
N LYS A 73 6.11 -2.86 10.27
CA LYS A 73 7.43 -2.60 10.90
C LYS A 73 8.55 -3.61 10.63
N SER A 74 8.40 -4.53 9.66
CA SER A 74 9.54 -5.36 9.25
C SER A 74 10.72 -4.54 8.70
N LEU A 75 10.43 -3.38 8.09
CA LEU A 75 11.44 -2.44 7.59
C LEU A 75 11.54 -1.22 8.52
N GLN A 76 12.76 -0.89 8.96
CA GLN A 76 13.05 0.35 9.67
C GLN A 76 13.05 1.56 8.74
N GLU A 77 12.96 2.78 9.28
CA GLU A 77 13.18 4.00 8.49
C GLU A 77 14.55 3.93 7.79
N GLY A 78 14.61 4.32 6.52
CA GLY A 78 15.79 4.17 5.66
C GLY A 78 15.95 2.80 4.99
N GLN A 79 15.06 1.83 5.26
CA GLN A 79 15.14 0.49 4.67
C GLN A 79 14.09 0.25 3.57
N CYS A 80 14.44 -0.60 2.61
CA CYS A 80 13.56 -1.06 1.56
C CYS A 80 13.74 -2.57 1.31
N PHE A 81 12.74 -3.20 0.70
CA PHE A 81 12.81 -4.58 0.21
C PHE A 81 12.66 -4.58 -1.31
N ILE A 82 13.62 -5.20 -2.01
CA ILE A 82 13.68 -5.23 -3.48
C ILE A 82 13.89 -6.68 -3.93
N PRO A 83 12.81 -7.45 -4.17
CA PRO A 83 12.88 -8.72 -4.86
C PRO A 83 13.09 -8.46 -6.36
N TYR A 84 13.96 -9.24 -6.98
CA TYR A 84 14.18 -9.20 -8.41
C TYR A 84 14.25 -10.61 -8.98
N GLN A 85 13.68 -10.78 -10.17
CA GLN A 85 13.76 -12.03 -10.89
C GLN A 85 15.20 -12.26 -11.37
N THR A 86 15.71 -13.48 -11.19
CA THR A 86 17.03 -13.86 -11.70
C THR A 86 17.03 -13.93 -13.23
N MET A 87 18.21 -13.77 -13.85
CA MET A 87 18.35 -13.75 -15.32
C MET A 87 17.83 -15.01 -16.01
N ASP A 88 17.88 -16.16 -15.34
CA ASP A 88 17.34 -17.44 -15.80
C ASP A 88 15.82 -17.55 -15.65
N ARG A 89 15.15 -16.54 -15.05
CA ARG A 89 13.71 -16.43 -14.79
C ARG A 89 13.10 -17.57 -13.98
N LYS A 90 13.92 -18.36 -13.29
CA LYS A 90 13.47 -19.52 -12.50
C LYS A 90 13.29 -19.21 -11.02
N SER A 91 13.88 -18.13 -10.52
CA SER A 91 13.85 -17.80 -9.10
C SER A 91 13.81 -16.29 -8.85
N PHE A 92 13.38 -15.91 -7.66
CA PHE A 92 13.49 -14.55 -7.14
C PHE A 92 14.62 -14.48 -6.13
N LYS A 93 15.38 -13.38 -6.18
CA LYS A 93 16.39 -13.03 -5.19
C LYS A 93 16.08 -11.64 -4.62
N VAL A 94 16.58 -11.37 -3.43
CA VAL A 94 16.40 -10.07 -2.78
C VAL A 94 17.72 -9.31 -2.83
N MET A 95 17.68 -8.07 -3.30
CA MET A 95 18.83 -7.17 -3.28
C MET A 95 19.19 -6.84 -1.82
N LYS A 96 20.48 -6.74 -1.51
CA LYS A 96 20.97 -6.43 -0.16
C LYS A 96 22.04 -5.35 -0.19
N GLY A 97 22.05 -4.49 0.82
CA GLY A 97 23.04 -3.44 1.01
C GLY A 97 22.56 -2.07 0.54
N GLU A 98 23.49 -1.11 0.46
CA GLU A 98 23.13 0.27 0.08
C GLU A 98 22.66 0.36 -1.37
N VAL A 99 21.53 1.04 -1.56
CA VAL A 99 20.92 1.31 -2.86
C VAL A 99 20.57 2.79 -2.98
N LEU A 100 20.61 3.29 -4.22
CA LEU A 100 20.07 4.60 -4.56
C LEU A 100 18.73 4.38 -5.26
N VAL A 101 17.69 5.03 -4.77
CA VAL A 101 16.33 4.96 -5.32
C VAL A 101 15.96 6.35 -5.81
N THR A 102 15.47 6.42 -7.04
CA THR A 102 15.01 7.65 -7.66
C THR A 102 13.93 7.34 -8.67
N LYS A 103 13.23 8.34 -9.18
CA LYS A 103 12.27 8.20 -10.26
C LYS A 103 12.75 8.99 -11.48
N ASN A 104 12.53 8.45 -12.66
CA ASN A 104 12.76 9.17 -13.90
C ASN A 104 11.46 9.87 -14.35
N PRO A 105 11.45 11.20 -14.57
CA PRO A 105 12.57 12.15 -14.47
C PRO A 105 12.94 12.54 -13.04
N CYS A 106 14.25 12.61 -12.76
CA CYS A 106 14.82 13.10 -11.51
C CYS A 106 15.21 14.58 -11.72
N LEU A 107 14.47 15.51 -11.12
CA LEU A 107 14.63 16.94 -11.38
C LEU A 107 15.50 17.63 -10.32
N TYR A 108 15.42 17.16 -9.07
CA TYR A 108 16.14 17.71 -7.95
C TYR A 108 17.04 16.66 -7.29
N PRO A 109 18.18 17.06 -6.69
CA PRO A 109 19.03 16.14 -5.93
C PRO A 109 18.28 15.40 -4.81
N ASP A 110 17.28 16.06 -4.23
CA ASP A 110 16.42 15.50 -3.18
C ASP A 110 15.48 14.39 -3.70
N ASP A 111 15.32 14.24 -5.02
CA ASP A 111 14.58 13.12 -5.61
C ASP A 111 15.38 11.80 -5.58
N ILE A 112 16.61 11.82 -5.07
CA ILE A 112 17.50 10.65 -4.95
C ILE A 112 17.69 10.31 -3.47
N HIS A 113 17.23 9.12 -3.09
CA HIS A 113 17.35 8.63 -1.73
C HIS A 113 18.32 7.46 -1.63
N ARG A 114 19.25 7.54 -0.68
CA ARG A 114 20.08 6.39 -0.28
C ARG A 114 19.31 5.58 0.76
N LEU A 115 19.01 4.33 0.43
CA LEU A 115 18.31 3.39 1.32
C LEU A 115 19.16 2.12 1.52
N GLU A 116 18.84 1.35 2.54
CA GLU A 116 19.40 0.01 2.75
C GLU A 116 18.40 -1.05 2.28
N ALA A 117 18.78 -1.83 1.28
CA ALA A 117 18.00 -2.99 0.86
C ALA A 117 18.20 -4.13 1.86
N VAL A 118 17.12 -4.53 2.52
CA VAL A 118 17.11 -5.56 3.56
C VAL A 118 16.18 -6.68 3.15
N ASP A 119 16.59 -7.90 3.49
CA ASP A 119 15.87 -9.11 3.15
C ASP A 119 14.97 -9.53 4.31
N ILE A 120 13.67 -9.51 4.03
CA ILE A 120 12.62 -9.91 4.95
C ILE A 120 12.08 -11.28 4.50
N PRO A 121 12.37 -12.38 5.23
CA PRO A 121 12.05 -13.73 4.78
C PRO A 121 10.56 -13.96 4.48
N THR A 122 9.70 -13.29 5.23
CA THR A 122 8.24 -13.39 5.14
C THR A 122 7.69 -12.72 3.87
N PHE A 123 8.35 -11.67 3.36
CA PHE A 123 8.01 -11.05 2.06
C PHE A 123 8.35 -11.90 0.83
N ARG A 124 9.32 -12.83 0.93
CA ARG A 124 9.84 -13.55 -0.25
C ARG A 124 8.81 -14.39 -1.00
N SER A 125 7.75 -14.83 -0.32
CA SER A 125 6.72 -15.70 -0.91
C SER A 125 5.59 -14.90 -1.56
N CYS A 126 5.29 -13.71 -1.05
CA CYS A 126 4.11 -12.92 -1.46
C CYS A 126 4.44 -11.68 -2.30
N ILE A 127 5.66 -11.16 -2.23
CA ILE A 127 6.06 -9.92 -2.92
C ILE A 127 7.08 -10.23 -4.01
N HIS A 128 6.73 -9.89 -5.25
CA HIS A 128 7.56 -10.10 -6.44
C HIS A 128 7.52 -8.86 -7.34
N ASP A 129 8.66 -8.51 -7.94
CA ASP A 129 8.78 -7.43 -8.94
C ASP A 129 8.31 -6.04 -8.51
N CYS A 130 8.39 -5.70 -7.21
CA CYS A 130 8.11 -4.35 -6.72
C CYS A 130 9.03 -3.97 -5.56
N ILE A 131 9.34 -2.67 -5.45
CA ILE A 131 10.04 -2.11 -4.29
C ILE A 131 9.04 -1.86 -3.16
N VAL A 132 9.42 -2.25 -1.93
CA VAL A 132 8.64 -1.97 -0.72
C VAL A 132 9.43 -1.00 0.14
N PHE A 133 8.82 0.14 0.46
CA PHE A 133 9.39 1.14 1.36
C PHE A 133 8.92 0.90 2.80
N SER A 134 9.73 1.34 3.77
CA SER A 134 9.27 1.41 5.15
C SER A 134 8.09 2.38 5.28
N ILE A 135 7.14 2.01 6.14
CA ILE A 135 6.04 2.88 6.58
C ILE A 135 6.46 3.75 7.77
N LEU A 136 7.67 3.57 8.29
CA LEU A 136 8.24 4.35 9.39
C LEU A 136 8.97 5.57 8.82
N GLY A 137 8.90 6.68 9.56
CA GLY A 137 9.48 7.96 9.20
C GLY A 137 8.46 9.10 9.24
N SER A 138 8.93 10.33 9.06
CA SER A 138 8.05 11.51 9.07
C SER A 138 7.20 11.66 7.81
N ARG A 139 7.68 11.13 6.68
CA ARG A 139 7.03 11.22 5.38
C ARG A 139 7.36 9.96 4.55
N PRO A 140 6.41 9.43 3.75
CA PRO A 140 6.68 8.26 2.92
C PRO A 140 7.71 8.54 1.84
N TYR A 141 8.66 7.62 1.63
CA TYR A 141 9.71 7.77 0.60
C TYR A 141 9.16 7.96 -0.82
N SER A 142 8.05 7.29 -1.16
CA SER A 142 7.37 7.50 -2.45
C SER A 142 7.06 8.98 -2.69
N ASN A 143 6.64 9.70 -1.66
CA ASN A 143 6.27 11.10 -1.76
C ASN A 143 7.49 12.03 -1.75
N GLU A 144 8.63 11.58 -1.24
CA GLU A 144 9.89 12.33 -1.23
C GLU A 144 10.59 12.24 -2.58
N ILE A 145 10.54 11.08 -3.23
CA ILE A 145 11.12 10.83 -4.54
C ILE A 145 10.25 11.48 -5.63
N ALA A 146 10.61 12.65 -6.14
CA ALA A 146 9.92 13.33 -7.25
C ALA A 146 8.41 13.56 -7.06
N GLY A 147 7.93 13.60 -5.80
CA GLY A 147 6.50 13.76 -5.48
C GLY A 147 5.62 12.60 -5.96
N SER A 148 6.19 11.40 -6.05
CA SER A 148 5.52 10.19 -6.51
C SER A 148 4.45 9.68 -5.54
N ASP A 149 3.67 8.70 -6.00
CA ASP A 149 2.79 7.91 -5.13
C ASP A 149 2.92 6.40 -5.42
N LEU A 150 1.93 5.61 -4.97
CA LEU A 150 1.90 4.16 -5.10
C LEU A 150 0.77 3.69 -6.04
N ASP A 151 0.45 4.47 -7.08
CA ASP A 151 -0.60 4.14 -8.05
C ASP A 151 -0.08 3.41 -9.32
N GLY A 152 1.23 3.13 -9.38
CA GLY A 152 1.88 2.47 -10.52
C GLY A 152 3.27 3.03 -10.88
N ASP A 153 3.80 3.94 -10.07
CA ASP A 153 5.11 4.55 -10.27
C ASP A 153 6.27 3.55 -10.29
N ARG A 154 7.28 3.87 -11.11
CA ARG A 154 8.51 3.09 -11.27
C ARG A 154 9.70 3.88 -10.74
N TYR A 155 10.50 3.19 -9.93
CA TYR A 155 11.70 3.68 -9.29
C TYR A 155 12.90 2.83 -9.71
#